data_AF-A0A7C9EHS4-F1
#
_entry.id   AF-A0A7C9EHS4-F1
#
_cell.length_a   1.000
_cell.length_b   1.000
_cell.length_c   1.000
_cell.angle_alpha   90.00
_cell.angle_beta   90.00
_cell.angle_gamma   90.00
#
_symmetry.space_group_name_H-M   'P 1'
#
loop_
_entity.id
_entity.type
_entity.pdbx_description
1 polymer ?
#
loop_
_entity_poly.entity_id
_entity_poly.type
_entity_poly.pdbx_seq_one_letter_code
_entity_poly.pdbx_strand_id
1 'polypeptide(L)'
;EGIAGFGRAPASLPNQLKLRKFSYCLLSHKFNDQPKNSDLILTGVGNSAGVAGVRHTRFVKNPAKSPYDEYYYVYLRSITVGKKEVKLPVGLRRPGPKGNGGTIV
;
A
#
# COMPACT_ATOMS: atom_id res chain seq x y z
N GLU A 1 23.90 5.37 2.99
CA GLU A 1 22.89 4.31 2.86
C GLU A 1 21.73 4.61 3.81
N GLY A 2 20.49 4.30 3.45
CA GLY A 2 19.33 4.65 4.26
C GLY A 2 18.01 4.10 3.72
N ILE A 3 16.92 4.37 4.44
CA ILE A 3 15.56 3.91 4.11
C ILE A 3 14.70 5.11 3.73
N ALA A 4 14.05 5.04 2.57
CA ALA A 4 13.02 6.00 2.18
C ALA A 4 11.64 5.51 2.66
N GLY A 5 11.06 6.19 3.65
CA GLY A 5 9.74 5.86 4.17
C GLY A 5 8.62 6.39 3.28
N PHE A 6 7.83 5.48 2.69
CA PHE A 6 6.67 5.84 1.85
C PHE A 6 5.33 5.83 2.58
N GLY A 7 5.32 5.66 3.90
CA GLY A 7 4.11 5.71 4.74
C GLY A 7 3.39 7.06 4.70
N ARG A 8 2.40 7.21 5.58
CA ARG A 8 1.53 8.40 5.62
C ARG A 8 1.86 9.35 6.76
N ALA A 9 2.94 9.09 7.50
CA ALA A 9 3.47 9.94 8.55
C ALA A 9 3.86 11.33 8.00
N PRO A 10 3.78 12.42 8.79
CA PRO A 10 4.24 13.75 8.35
C PRO A 10 5.67 13.77 7.80
N ALA A 11 6.56 12.96 8.38
CA ALA A 11 7.95 12.83 7.96
C ALA A 11 8.17 11.87 6.77
N SER A 12 7.13 11.31 6.16
CA SER A 12 7.29 10.41 5.02
C SER A 12 7.70 11.14 3.74
N LEU A 13 8.37 10.44 2.83
CA LEU A 13 8.82 11.03 1.56
C LEU A 13 7.65 11.58 0.71
N PRO A 14 6.51 10.87 0.56
CA PRO A 14 5.36 11.43 -0.14
C PRO A 14 4.84 12.74 0.46
N ASN A 15 4.83 12.85 1.80
CA ASN A 15 4.35 14.04 2.48
C ASN A 15 5.34 15.21 2.36
N GLN A 16 6.64 14.95 2.54
CA GLN A 16 7.69 15.97 2.39
C GLN A 16 7.73 16.57 0.97
N LEU A 17 7.53 15.73 -0.05
CA LEU A 17 7.49 16.15 -1.46
C LEU A 17 6.11 16.64 -1.92
N LYS A 18 5.10 16.68 -1.03
CA LYS A 18 3.72 17.07 -1.35
C LYS A 18 3.14 16.27 -2.53
N LEU A 19 3.39 14.97 -2.57
CA LEU A 19 2.88 14.09 -3.61
C LEU A 19 1.38 13.85 -3.44
N ARG A 20 0.66 13.79 -4.55
CA ARG A 20 -0.75 13.37 -4.59
C ARG A 20 -0.89 11.86 -4.72
N LYS A 21 0.00 11.25 -5.51
CA LYS A 21 0.06 9.80 -5.74
C LYS A 21 1.49 9.41 -6.08
N PHE A 22 1.82 8.15 -5.86
CA PHE A 22 3.01 7.51 -6.38
C PHE A 22 2.65 6.11 -6.87
N SER A 23 3.47 5.56 -7.76
CA SER A 23 3.33 4.18 -8.24
C SER A 23 4.70 3.56 -8.44
N TYR A 24 4.81 2.28 -8.15
CA TYR A 24 6.03 1.51 -8.29
C TYR A 24 5.75 0.19 -8.98
N CYS A 25 6.75 -0.35 -9.67
CA CYS A 25 6.73 -1.70 -10.21
C CYS A 25 7.89 -2.48 -9.59
N LEU A 26 7.66 -3.16 -8.45
CA LEU A 26 8.74 -3.88 -7.77
C LEU A 26 9.22 -5.04 -8.64
N LEU A 27 10.54 -5.14 -8.80
CA LEU A 27 11.16 -6.27 -9.48
C LEU A 27 11.13 -7.50 -8.58
N SER A 28 10.87 -8.66 -9.19
CA SER A 28 10.97 -9.94 -8.51
C SER A 28 12.44 -10.28 -8.30
N HIS A 29 12.86 -10.41 -7.04
CA HIS A 29 14.20 -10.86 -6.66
C HIS A 29 14.33 -12.40 -6.59
N LYS A 30 13.42 -13.16 -7.20
CA LYS A 30 13.56 -14.63 -7.23
C LYS A 30 14.74 -15.03 -8.14
N PHE A 31 15.86 -15.38 -7.49
CA PHE A 31 16.97 -16.19 -8.02
C PHE A 31 17.81 -15.57 -9.15
N ASN A 32 17.86 -14.24 -9.28
CA ASN A 32 18.77 -13.59 -10.22
C ASN A 32 19.17 -12.19 -9.73
N ASP A 33 20.42 -12.05 -9.25
CA ASP A 33 20.98 -10.78 -8.75
C ASP A 33 21.46 -9.85 -9.88
N GLN A 34 20.95 -10.04 -11.09
CA GLN A 34 21.20 -9.12 -12.20
C GLN A 34 20.65 -7.73 -11.84
N PRO A 35 21.45 -6.66 -11.94
CA PRO A 35 21.03 -5.32 -11.60
C PRO A 35 20.01 -4.83 -12.62
N LYS A 36 18.73 -5.05 -12.31
CA LYS A 36 17.61 -4.53 -13.08
C LYS A 36 17.00 -3.36 -12.31
N ASN A 37 16.53 -2.38 -13.07
CA ASN A 37 15.86 -1.19 -12.54
C ASN A 37 14.40 -1.19 -13.00
N SER A 38 13.56 -0.58 -12.19
CA SER A 38 12.14 -0.36 -12.45
C SER A 38 11.77 1.05 -12.05
N ASP A 39 10.72 1.59 -12.67
CA ASP A 39 10.31 2.97 -12.41
C ASP A 39 9.58 3.13 -11.08
N LEU A 40 9.94 4.20 -10.38
CA LEU A 40 9.18 4.80 -9.30
C LEU A 40 8.66 6.15 -9.78
N ILE A 41 7.35 6.25 -9.96
CA ILE A 41 6.71 7.45 -10.49
C ILE A 41 6.13 8.25 -9.34
N LEU A 42 6.58 9.48 -9.18
CA LEU A 42 6.11 10.42 -8.15
C LEU A 42 5.28 11.51 -8.82
N THR A 43 4.03 11.67 -8.41
CA THR A 43 3.13 12.67 -9.01
C THR A 43 2.72 13.71 -7.97
N GLY A 44 3.11 14.96 -8.22
CA GLY A 44 2.73 16.13 -7.41
C GLY A 44 1.29 16.59 -7.60
N VAL A 45 0.95 17.68 -6.92
CA VAL A 45 -0.36 18.36 -7.02
C VAL A 45 -0.46 19.06 -8.39
N GLY A 46 -1.58 18.87 -9.10
CA GLY A 46 -1.84 19.51 -10.40
C GLY A 46 -1.76 18.59 -11.62
N ASN A 47 -1.14 17.41 -11.51
CA ASN A 47 -1.06 16.45 -12.62
C ASN A 47 -2.13 15.35 -12.47
N SER A 48 -3.14 15.39 -13.36
CA SER A 48 -4.40 14.66 -13.20
C SER A 48 -4.59 13.46 -14.12
N ALA A 49 -3.60 13.14 -14.96
CA ALA A 49 -3.71 11.99 -15.87
C ALA A 49 -3.93 10.69 -15.08
N GLY A 50 -5.10 10.08 -15.27
CA GLY A 50 -5.39 8.74 -14.81
C GLY A 50 -4.65 7.72 -15.68
N VAL A 51 -4.28 6.58 -15.08
CA VAL A 51 -3.73 5.46 -15.87
C VAL A 51 -4.91 4.59 -16.28
N ALA A 52 -5.13 4.45 -17.58
CA ALA A 52 -6.19 3.60 -18.10
C ALA A 52 -5.94 2.13 -17.72
N GLY A 53 -7.00 1.39 -17.40
CA GLY A 53 -6.91 -0.04 -17.06
C GLY A 53 -6.51 -0.36 -15.63
N VAL A 54 -6.30 0.64 -14.76
CA VAL A 54 -6.03 0.41 -13.33
C VAL A 54 -7.34 0.19 -12.57
N ARG A 55 -7.39 -0.86 -11.75
CA ARG A 55 -8.47 -1.10 -10.79
C ARG A 55 -8.10 -0.49 -9.45
N HIS A 56 -9.04 0.23 -8.85
CA HIS A 56 -8.83 0.90 -7.57
C HIS A 56 -9.68 0.29 -6.47
N THR A 57 -9.16 0.39 -5.24
CA THR A 57 -9.91 0.18 -4.01
C THR A 57 -9.68 1.36 -3.09
N ARG A 58 -10.62 1.62 -2.18
CA ARG A 58 -10.49 2.73 -1.22
C ARG A 58 -9.52 2.34 -0.12
N PHE A 59 -8.66 3.27 0.26
CA PHE A 59 -7.89 3.12 1.50
C PHE A 59 -8.82 3.15 2.71
N VAL A 60 -8.50 2.31 3.69
CA VAL A 60 -9.14 2.26 4.99
C VAL A 60 -8.20 2.92 6.00
N LYS A 61 -8.74 3.59 7.01
CA LYS A 61 -7.94 4.13 8.12
C LYS A 61 -7.95 3.14 9.27
N ASN A 62 -6.78 2.91 9.86
CA ASN A 62 -6.71 2.25 11.15
C ASN A 62 -7.15 3.26 12.23
N PRO A 63 -8.08 2.90 13.13
CA PRO A 63 -8.50 3.80 14.21
C PRO A 63 -7.44 3.97 15.30
N ALA A 64 -6.49 3.03 15.43
CA ALA A 64 -5.38 3.18 16.35
C ALA A 64 -4.38 4.24 15.84
N LYS A 65 -3.73 4.93 16.78
CA LYS A 65 -2.72 5.95 16.51
C LYS A 65 -1.43 5.36 15.92
N SER A 66 -0.49 6.24 15.61
CA SER A 66 0.85 5.90 15.14
C SER A 66 1.47 4.72 15.92
N PRO A 67 2.07 3.74 15.22
CA PRO A 67 2.37 3.74 13.77
C PRO A 67 1.21 3.27 12.88
N TYR A 68 0.08 2.86 13.45
CA TYR A 68 -0.95 2.15 12.70
C TYR A 68 -1.75 3.04 11.74
N ASP A 69 -1.95 4.31 12.05
CA ASP A 69 -2.62 5.25 11.14
C ASP A 69 -1.74 5.70 9.96
N GLU A 70 -0.47 5.29 9.95
CA GLU A 70 0.51 5.65 8.93
C GLU A 70 0.60 4.65 7.77
N TYR A 71 0.03 3.45 7.89
CA TYR A 71 0.05 2.44 6.83
C TYR A 71 -1.08 2.62 5.79
N TYR A 72 -0.90 2.04 4.60
CA TYR A 72 -1.93 1.98 3.55
C TYR A 72 -2.78 0.72 3.71
N TYR A 73 -3.87 0.82 4.47
CA TYR A 73 -4.81 -0.29 4.59
C TYR A 73 -5.81 -0.35 3.44
N VAL A 74 -6.18 -1.57 3.04
CA VAL A 74 -7.26 -1.86 2.09
C VAL A 74 -8.27 -2.83 2.71
N TYR A 75 -9.49 -2.86 2.16
CA TYR A 75 -10.51 -3.82 2.59
C TYR A 75 -10.34 -5.17 1.89
N LEU A 76 -10.04 -6.21 2.67
CA LEU A 76 -9.95 -7.59 2.16
C LEU A 76 -11.29 -8.30 2.34
N ARG A 77 -11.93 -8.65 1.22
CA ARG A 77 -13.24 -9.35 1.23
C ARG A 77 -13.09 -10.86 1.41
N SER A 78 -12.25 -11.47 0.58
CA SER A 78 -12.01 -12.91 0.56
C SER A 78 -10.63 -13.21 -0.03
N ILE A 79 -10.10 -14.38 0.29
CA ILE A 79 -8.91 -14.95 -0.34
C ILE A 79 -9.34 -16.26 -0.99
N THR A 80 -8.91 -16.49 -2.22
CA THR A 80 -9.18 -17.73 -2.97
C THR A 80 -7.86 -18.37 -3.37
N VAL A 81 -7.74 -19.68 -3.15
CA VAL A 81 -6.60 -20.49 -3.61
C VAL A 81 -7.13 -21.48 -4.65
N GLY A 82 -6.69 -21.33 -5.90
CA GLY A 82 -7.32 -22.01 -7.03
C GLY A 82 -8.79 -21.60 -7.16
N LYS A 83 -9.71 -22.53 -6.96
CA LYS A 83 -11.17 -22.30 -6.99
C LYS A 83 -11.83 -22.36 -5.59
N LYS A 84 -11.04 -22.45 -4.52
CA LYS A 84 -11.54 -22.63 -3.15
C LYS A 84 -11.36 -21.37 -2.33
N GLU A 85 -12.44 -20.87 -1.75
CA GLU A 85 -12.40 -19.74 -0.83
C GLU A 85 -11.81 -20.18 0.53
N VAL A 86 -10.88 -19.37 1.05
CA VAL A 86 -10.27 -19.55 2.36
C VAL A 86 -11.14 -18.89 3.42
N LYS A 87 -11.46 -19.62 4.49
CA LYS A 87 -12.21 -19.06 5.63
C LYS A 87 -11.34 -18.03 6.36
N LEU A 88 -11.66 -16.75 6.19
CA LEU A 88 -10.97 -15.66 6.88
C LEU A 88 -11.63 -15.35 8.22
N PRO A 89 -10.85 -15.27 9.32
CA PRO A 89 -11.32 -14.69 10.57
C PRO A 89 -11.86 -13.27 10.35
N VAL A 90 -13.01 -12.96 10.95
CA VAL A 90 -13.69 -11.66 10.80
C VAL A 90 -12.75 -10.49 11.15
N GLY A 91 -11.92 -10.67 12.17
CA GLY A 91 -10.96 -9.66 12.64
C GLY A 91 -9.83 -9.31 11.67
N LEU A 92 -9.65 -10.05 10.55
CA LEU A 92 -8.62 -9.73 9.56
C LEU A 92 -9.13 -8.83 8.42
N ARG A 93 -10.45 -8.70 8.22
CA ARG A 93 -11.02 -7.99 7.08
C ARG A 93 -10.84 -6.47 7.15
N ARG A 94 -10.79 -5.92 8.37
CA ARG A 94 -10.60 -4.48 8.64
C ARG A 94 -9.78 -4.29 9.92
N PRO A 95 -9.05 -3.17 10.03
CA PRO A 95 -8.40 -2.81 11.29
C PRO A 95 -9.41 -2.68 12.43
N GLY A 96 -9.11 -3.32 13.56
CA GLY A 96 -9.87 -3.21 14.80
C GLY A 96 -9.50 -1.97 15.62
N PRO A 97 -10.28 -1.63 16.66
CA PRO A 97 -10.05 -0.46 17.50
C PRO A 97 -8.67 -0.42 18.19
N LYS A 98 -8.07 -1.58 18.45
CA LYS A 98 -6.74 -1.73 19.06
C LYS A 98 -5.59 -1.75 18.04
N GLY A 99 -5.88 -1.51 16.76
CA GLY A 99 -4.87 -1.51 15.69
C GLY A 99 -4.63 -2.87 15.04
N ASN A 100 -5.22 -3.94 15.58
CA ASN A 100 -5.06 -5.30 15.11
C ASN A 100 -5.83 -5.59 13.82
N GLY A 101 -5.33 -6.52 13.01
CA GLY A 101 -5.99 -6.95 11.77
C GLY A 101 -5.88 -5.94 10.62
N GLY A 102 -6.73 -6.14 9.61
CA GLY A 102 -6.66 -5.40 8.35
C GLY A 102 -5.60 -5.95 7.39
N THR A 103 -5.54 -5.36 6.20
CA THR A 103 -4.57 -5.72 5.15
C THR A 103 -3.86 -4.46 4.69
N ILE A 104 -2.52 -4.49 4.72
CA ILE A 104 -1.65 -3.41 4.24
C ILE A 104 -1.14 -3.73 2.84
N VAL A 105 -0.85 -2.70 2.05
CA VAL A 105 -0.19 -2.79 0.74
C VAL A 105 1.03 -1.88 0.68
#